data_AF-W4KGW7-F1
#
_entry.id   AF-W4KGW7-F1
#
_cell.length_a   1.000
_cell.length_b   1.000
_cell.length_c   1.000
_cell.angle_alpha   90.00
_cell.angle_beta   90.00
_cell.angle_gamma   90.00
#
_symmetry.space_group_name_H-M   'P 1'
#
loop_
_entity.id
_entity.type
_entity.pdbx_description
1 polymer ?
#
loop_
_entity_poly.entity_id
_entity_poly.type
_entity_poly.pdbx_seq_one_letter_code
_entity_poly.pdbx_strand_id
1 'polypeptide(L)' 'VAAVGKFYLLEHKVSCRYKFSYHWLPGVGMTDGEAPERIWAILNDIGGSICEMTSGHCHNIINDHHSDMNV' A
#
# COMPACT_ATOMS: atom_id res chain seq x y z
N VAL A 1 2.44 1.17 20.34
CA VAL A 1 2.73 -0.28 20.15
C VAL A 1 3.29 -0.45 18.75
N ALA A 2 4.42 -1.14 18.57
CA ALA A 2 5.01 -1.34 17.25
C ALA A 2 4.48 -2.64 16.61
N ALA A 3 4.12 -2.59 15.34
CA ALA A 3 3.68 -3.74 14.56
C ALA A 3 4.77 -4.20 13.58
N VAL A 4 4.71 -5.46 13.15
CA VAL A 4 5.58 -5.98 12.09
C VAL A 4 4.75 -6.18 10.82
N GLY A 5 5.27 -5.71 9.68
CA GLY A 5 4.64 -5.88 8.37
C GLY A 5 4.35 -7.35 8.09
N LYS A 6 3.15 -7.65 7.57
CA LYS A 6 2.64 -9.02 7.41
C LYS A 6 3.56 -9.91 6.56
N PHE A 7 4.24 -9.32 5.58
CA PHE A 7 5.24 -9.99 4.74
C PHE A 7 6.46 -10.45 5.56
N TYR A 8 7.06 -9.53 6.33
CA TYR A 8 8.24 -9.80 7.15
C TYR A 8 7.93 -10.61 8.42
N LEU A 9 6.69 -10.65 8.88
CA LEU A 9 6.29 -11.34 10.12
C LEU A 9 6.70 -12.83 10.14
N LEU A 10 6.74 -13.48 8.97
CA LEU A 10 7.15 -14.88 8.84
C LEU A 10 8.66 -15.08 9.06
N GLU A 11 9.48 -14.08 8.74
CA GLU A 11 10.93 -14.10 8.91
C GLU A 11 11.36 -13.88 10.36
N HIS A 12 10.45 -13.41 11.23
CA HIS A 12 10.70 -13.34 12.67
C HIS A 12 10.50 -14.69 13.35
N LYS A 13 11.12 -14.82 14.55
CA LYS A 13 10.88 -15.95 15.47
C LYS A 13 9.38 -16.14 15.75
N VAL A 14 8.97 -17.39 15.96
CA VAL A 14 7.56 -17.78 16.14
C VAL A 14 6.85 -16.96 17.23
N SER A 15 7.56 -16.55 18.28
CA SER A 15 7.00 -15.73 19.35
C SER A 15 6.60 -14.31 18.95
N CYS A 16 7.14 -13.79 17.85
CA CYS A 16 6.76 -12.48 17.33
C CYS A 16 5.45 -12.52 16.54
N ARG A 17 5.10 -13.68 15.95
CA ARG A 17 3.95 -13.84 15.06
C ARG A 17 2.62 -13.55 15.74
N TYR A 18 2.49 -13.85 17.02
CA TYR A 18 1.27 -13.52 17.77
C TYR A 18 1.33 -12.15 18.44
N LYS A 19 2.52 -11.72 18.93
CA LYS A 19 2.67 -10.46 19.66
C LYS A 19 2.60 -9.22 18.78
N PHE A 20 3.07 -9.31 17.54
CA PHE A 20 3.25 -8.16 16.65
C PHE A 20 2.49 -8.30 15.32
N SER A 21 1.58 -9.27 15.22
CA SER A 21 0.69 -9.34 14.07
C SER A 21 -0.39 -8.29 14.17
N TYR A 22 -0.60 -7.59 13.05
CA TYR A 22 -1.72 -6.68 12.88
C TYR A 22 -3.08 -7.29 13.24
N HIS A 23 -3.28 -8.61 13.07
CA HIS A 23 -4.57 -9.24 13.42
C HIS A 23 -4.88 -9.24 14.92
N TRP A 24 -3.85 -9.17 15.78
CA TRP A 24 -4.01 -9.33 17.24
C TRP A 24 -3.73 -8.04 18.02
N LEU A 25 -3.29 -6.99 17.34
CA LEU A 25 -2.94 -5.74 18.00
C LEU A 25 -4.20 -4.92 18.32
N PRO A 26 -4.33 -4.43 19.57
CA PRO A 26 -5.47 -3.61 19.96
C PRO A 26 -5.48 -2.30 19.17
N GLY A 27 -6.66 -1.91 18.67
CA GLY A 27 -6.86 -0.70 17.88
C GLY A 27 -6.56 -0.85 16.39
N VAL A 28 -6.13 -2.03 15.92
CA VAL A 28 -5.99 -2.31 14.49
C VAL A 28 -7.34 -2.77 13.94
N GLY A 29 -7.82 -2.10 12.90
CA GLY A 29 -8.97 -2.54 12.12
C GLY A 29 -8.56 -3.53 11.04
N MET A 30 -9.44 -4.49 10.73
CA MET A 30 -9.35 -5.23 9.48
C MET A 30 -9.69 -4.26 8.35
N THR A 31 -8.73 -3.97 7.47
CA THR A 31 -9.02 -3.26 6.23
C THR A 31 -9.74 -4.21 5.28
N ASP A 32 -10.62 -3.66 4.44
CA ASP A 32 -11.32 -4.39 3.37
C ASP A 32 -10.36 -5.07 2.37
N GLY A 33 -9.10 -4.63 2.34
CA GLY A 33 -8.10 -5.11 1.40
C GLY A 33 -8.24 -4.52 0.01
N GLU A 34 -9.11 -3.51 -0.18
CA GLU A 34 -9.40 -2.89 -1.48
C GLU A 34 -8.45 -1.73 -1.84
N ALA A 35 -7.51 -1.41 -0.94
CA ALA A 35 -6.51 -0.37 -1.16
C ALA A 35 -5.75 -0.53 -2.50
N PRO A 36 -5.24 -1.73 -2.86
CA PRO A 36 -4.60 -1.95 -4.15
C PRO A 36 -5.53 -1.71 -5.35
N GLU A 37 -6.80 -2.13 -5.26
CA GLU A 37 -7.80 -1.97 -6.31
C GLU A 37 -8.18 -0.50 -6.51
N ARG A 38 -8.28 0.29 -5.44
CA ARG A 38 -8.53 1.74 -5.51
C ARG A 38 -7.39 2.47 -6.21
N ILE A 39 -6.15 2.15 -5.85
CA ILE A 39 -4.95 2.70 -6.52
C ILE A 39 -4.97 2.30 -7.99
N TRP A 40 -5.21 1.03 -8.29
CA TRP A 40 -5.25 0.52 -9.67
C TRP A 40 -6.32 1.20 -10.52
N ALA A 41 -7.52 1.43 -9.98
CA ALA A 41 -8.60 2.11 -10.68
C ALA A 41 -8.20 3.54 -11.10
N ILE A 42 -7.55 4.30 -10.20
CA ILE A 42 -7.08 5.66 -10.49
C ILE A 42 -5.96 5.65 -11.54
N LEU A 43 -4.98 4.73 -11.40
CA LEU A 43 -3.88 4.63 -12.36
C LEU A 43 -4.34 4.24 -13.77
N ASN A 44 -5.38 3.42 -13.89
CA ASN A 44 -5.98 3.11 -15.19
C ASN A 44 -6.64 4.31 -15.84
N ASP A 45 -7.34 5.14 -15.05
CA ASP A 45 -8.04 6.34 -15.55
C ASP A 45 -7.04 7.33 -16.18
N ILE A 46 -5.90 7.54 -15.52
CA ILE A 46 -4.83 8.40 -16.05
C ILE A 46 -3.92 7.71 -17.08
N GLY A 47 -4.08 6.40 -17.29
CA GLY A 47 -3.20 5.57 -18.11
C GLY A 47 -3.02 6.08 -19.54
N GLY A 48 -4.08 6.63 -20.13
CA GLY A 48 -4.04 7.21 -21.47
C GLY A 48 -3.19 8.49 -21.54
N SER A 49 -3.33 9.39 -20.56
CA SER A 49 -2.60 10.66 -20.56
C SER A 49 -1.11 10.45 -20.30
N ILE A 50 -0.74 9.55 -19.39
CA ILE A 50 0.66 9.27 -19.04
C ILE A 50 1.41 8.49 -20.12
N CYS A 51 0.71 7.83 -21.05
CA CYS A 51 1.31 7.07 -22.14
C CYS A 51 2.02 7.97 -23.16
N GLU A 52 1.53 9.20 -23.34
CA GLU A 52 2.12 10.20 -24.24
C GLU A 52 3.20 11.05 -23.56
N MET A 53 3.33 10.95 -22.23
CA MET A 53 4.29 11.73 -21.46
C MET A 53 5.72 11.20 -21.57
N THR A 54 6.70 12.08 -21.39
CA THR A 54 8.09 11.64 -21.20
C THR A 54 8.21 10.82 -19.91
N SER A 55 9.18 9.90 -19.86
CA SER A 55 9.33 8.97 -18.72
C SER A 55 9.44 9.68 -17.37
N GLY A 56 10.18 10.79 -17.30
CA GLY A 56 10.32 11.57 -16.08
C GLY A 56 9.01 12.25 -15.66
N HIS A 57 8.25 12.77 -16.61
CA HIS A 57 6.97 13.42 -16.30
C HIS A 57 5.91 12.39 -15.90
N CYS A 58 5.84 11.26 -16.62
CA CYS A 58 5.00 10.12 -16.26
C CYS A 58 5.26 9.65 -14.82
N HIS A 59 6.53 9.49 -14.43
CA HIS A 59 6.89 9.11 -13.06
C HIS A 59 6.42 10.13 -12.02
N ASN A 60 6.59 11.43 -12.29
CA ASN A 60 6.16 12.49 -11.38
C ASN A 60 4.63 12.49 -11.19
N ILE A 61 3.86 12.32 -12.27
CA ILE A 61 2.38 12.27 -12.20
C ILE A 61 1.91 11.04 -11.40
N ILE A 62 2.49 9.87 -11.66
CA ILE A 62 2.15 8.65 -10.88
C ILE A 62 2.44 8.88 -9.39
N ASN A 63 3.58 9.49 -9.06
CA ASN A 63 3.96 9.74 -7.67
C ASN A 63 3.05 10.79 -6.99
N ASP A 64 2.62 11.82 -7.72
CA ASP A 64 1.70 12.83 -7.22
C ASP A 64 0.34 12.22 -6.84
N HIS A 65 -0.23 11.41 -7.75
CA HIS A 65 -1.45 10.65 -7.46
C HIS A 65 -1.28 9.71 -6.26
N HIS A 66 -0.17 8.97 -6.20
CA HIS A 66 0.11 8.09 -5.06
C HIS A 66 0.19 8.85 -3.74
N SER A 67 0.75 10.05 -3.73
CA SER A 67 0.87 10.87 -2.53
C SER A 67 -0.48 11.43 -2.06
N ASP A 68 -1.38 11.77 -2.99
CA ASP A 68 -2.71 12.34 -2.66
C ASP A 68 -3.70 11.28 -2.15
N MET A 69 -3.54 10.03 -2.57
CA MET A 69 -4.45 8.94 -2.20
C MET A 69 -4.51 8.64 -0.69
N ASN A 70 -3.46 8.99 0.08
CA ASN A 70 -3.39 8.74 1.54
C ASN A 70 -3.71 7.29 1.95
N VAL A 71 -3.35 6.33 1.09
CA VAL A 71 -3.57 4.88 1.27
C VAL A 71 -2.38 4.22 1.96
#